data_AF-A0A7V6U8W3-F1
#
_entry.id   AF-A0A7V6U8W3-F1
#
_cell.length_a   1.000
_cell.length_b   1.000
_cell.length_c   1.000
_cell.angle_alpha   90.00
_cell.angle_beta   90.00
_cell.angle_gamma   90.00
#
_symmetry.space_group_name_H-M   'P 1'
#
loop_
_entity.id
_entity.type
_entity.pdbx_description
1 polymer ?
#
loop_
_entity_poly.entity_id
_entity_poly.type
_entity_poly.pdbx_seq_one_letter_code
_entity_poly.pdbx_strand_id
1 'polypeptide(L)'
;MNNSIGREMTFWTLITEYSIRIPIVQRDYVQGREKDQVKDARRNLLSEMREALKNNNNIDLNFVYGKEVTYGKEKVFIPLDGQQRLTTLFLLHWFAFAKERQFDLANNLYKFSYETRISSRKFVEQLVKNIDTLANIINDNKSLKEQIQNEAWFWVDWSYDPTVNSMLIMLDEIRNYFNDISDLSDKLVNHAYISFRFLNMHNLGMEDTIYIKLNARGRQLTDFENFKAELIKYIEQLASEGKLDKNIAKQYPLKLDGEWADLIWIWTGNNKNNFDRIYMNCFHWMLWNRWAEKQTSAEKSNVQVSKEMNREEYYRLKNYEKYEAIDAKVIKDIYYTLTYFSSYLKQRICAIDNIKGIKWIKDCVCKDSVTYFGRVMLFAVTAYISYNKGNVEKDKEEKFSDWLRVIENLARNTRFDGLDDYIRAICLL
;
A
#
# COMPACT_ATOMS: atom_id res chain seq x y z
N MET A 1 -11.61 30.53 -8.00
CA MET A 1 -10.85 30.72 -6.75
C MET A 1 -10.30 29.36 -6.36
N ASN A 2 -8.98 29.18 -6.40
CA ASN A 2 -8.30 27.90 -6.18
C ASN A 2 -8.45 27.46 -4.71
N ASN A 3 -9.33 26.49 -4.44
CA ASN A 3 -9.32 25.76 -3.17
C ASN A 3 -8.12 24.79 -3.16
N SER A 4 -6.94 25.28 -2.78
CA SER A 4 -5.83 24.40 -2.44
C SER A 4 -6.16 23.64 -1.15
N ILE A 5 -6.17 22.30 -1.21
CA ILE A 5 -6.52 21.37 -0.13
C ILE A 5 -5.38 21.34 0.94
N GLY A 6 -4.94 22.49 1.44
CA GLY A 6 -3.89 22.61 2.47
C GLY A 6 -2.89 23.74 2.24
N ARG A 7 -2.31 24.25 3.35
CA ARG A 7 -1.26 25.28 3.35
C ARG A 7 0.09 24.61 3.14
N GLU A 8 0.93 25.15 2.27
CA GLU A 8 2.32 24.67 2.16
C GLU A 8 3.11 25.10 3.38
N MET A 9 3.78 24.16 4.04
CA MET A 9 4.58 24.40 5.24
C MET A 9 5.87 23.57 5.20
N THR A 10 6.91 24.07 5.86
CA THR A 10 8.10 23.29 6.20
C THR A 10 7.99 22.75 7.63
N PHE A 11 8.87 21.81 7.99
CA PHE A 11 8.98 21.38 9.39
C PHE A 11 9.32 22.55 10.32
N TRP A 12 10.23 23.43 9.89
CA TRP A 12 10.64 24.58 10.68
C TRP A 12 9.47 25.54 10.96
N THR A 13 8.70 25.89 9.93
CA THR A 13 7.49 26.71 10.13
C THR A 13 6.52 26.01 11.07
N LEU A 14 6.27 24.71 10.90
CA LEU A 14 5.34 23.96 11.75
C LEU A 14 5.77 23.94 13.23
N ILE A 15 7.04 23.65 13.53
CA ILE A 15 7.52 23.56 14.93
C ILE A 15 7.68 24.95 15.59
N THR A 16 7.84 26.01 14.80
CA THR A 16 7.79 27.38 15.34
C THR A 16 6.37 27.78 15.74
N GLU A 17 5.37 27.44 14.92
CA GLU A 17 3.96 27.75 15.15
C GLU A 17 3.29 26.84 16.21
N TYR A 18 3.73 25.58 16.32
CA TYR A 18 3.06 24.55 17.12
C TYR A 18 4.02 23.69 17.97
N SER A 19 3.53 23.23 19.11
CA SER A 19 4.08 22.06 19.81
C SER A 19 3.54 20.78 19.20
N ILE A 20 4.42 19.94 18.64
CA ILE A 20 4.05 18.70 17.95
C ILE A 20 4.04 17.54 18.95
N ARG A 21 2.89 16.90 19.14
CA ARG A 21 2.74 15.74 20.05
C ARG A 21 2.28 14.51 19.30
N ILE A 22 3.15 13.53 19.12
CA ILE A 22 2.85 12.26 18.43
C ILE A 22 1.97 11.37 19.34
N PRO A 23 0.70 11.08 18.98
CA PRO A 23 -0.28 10.44 19.87
C PRO A 23 -0.21 8.90 19.96
N ILE A 24 -1.01 8.35 20.87
CA ILE A 24 -1.03 6.95 21.39
C ILE A 24 -1.29 5.87 20.34
N VAL A 25 -2.27 6.07 19.44
CA VAL A 25 -2.78 5.04 18.51
C VAL A 25 -1.79 4.76 17.34
N GLN A 26 -0.56 5.23 17.48
CA GLN A 26 0.41 5.28 16.39
C GLN A 26 1.55 4.28 16.56
N ARG A 27 2.05 3.85 15.40
CA ARG A 27 3.03 2.77 15.31
C ARG A 27 4.41 3.24 15.72
N ASP A 28 5.30 2.29 15.91
CA ASP A 28 6.71 2.58 16.10
C ASP A 28 7.21 3.45 14.94
N TYR A 29 8.23 4.28 15.18
CA TYR A 29 9.01 4.80 14.06
C TYR A 29 9.64 3.61 13.36
N VAL A 30 9.30 3.35 12.10
CA VAL A 30 9.65 2.09 11.40
C VAL A 30 10.72 2.27 10.35
N GLN A 31 11.06 3.51 9.96
CA GLN A 31 11.98 3.76 8.86
C GLN A 31 13.41 3.29 9.13
N GLY A 32 13.78 3.06 10.39
CA GLY A 32 15.07 2.47 10.77
C GLY A 32 15.08 0.93 10.83
N ARG A 33 13.99 0.22 10.49
CA ARG A 33 13.98 -1.25 10.54
C ARG A 33 14.83 -1.89 9.44
N GLU A 34 15.30 -3.11 9.70
CA GLU A 34 16.24 -3.83 8.82
C GLU A 34 15.61 -4.55 7.62
N LYS A 35 14.27 -4.53 7.46
CA LYS A 35 13.59 -5.18 6.33
C LYS A 35 13.96 -4.47 5.02
N ASP A 36 14.22 -5.23 3.94
CA ASP A 36 14.66 -4.69 2.65
C ASP A 36 13.75 -3.59 2.10
N GLN A 37 12.43 -3.81 2.12
CA GLN A 37 11.45 -2.79 1.68
C GLN A 37 11.58 -1.46 2.43
N VAL A 38 11.92 -1.52 3.73
CA VAL A 38 12.08 -0.33 4.57
C VAL A 38 13.42 0.36 4.27
N LYS A 39 14.48 -0.42 4.05
CA LYS A 39 15.79 0.11 3.64
C LYS A 39 15.70 0.85 2.31
N ASP A 40 15.02 0.28 1.32
CA ASP A 40 14.83 0.90 0.01
C ASP A 40 14.01 2.19 0.13
N ALA A 41 12.90 2.16 0.88
CA ALA A 41 12.09 3.36 1.12
C ALA A 41 12.88 4.47 1.84
N ARG A 42 13.70 4.12 2.85
CA ARG A 42 14.58 5.06 3.55
C ARG A 42 15.61 5.67 2.61
N ARG A 43 16.32 4.83 1.85
CA ARG A 43 17.34 5.27 0.88
C ARG A 43 16.76 6.21 -0.17
N ASN A 44 15.61 5.87 -0.73
CA ASN A 44 14.92 6.71 -1.72
C ASN A 44 14.56 8.07 -1.11
N LEU A 45 13.90 8.07 0.06
CA LEU A 45 13.53 9.31 0.74
C LEU A 45 14.74 10.22 1.03
N LEU A 46 15.82 9.66 1.59
CA LEU A 46 17.02 10.43 1.90
C LEU A 46 17.74 10.90 0.63
N SER A 47 17.77 10.10 -0.43
CA SER A 47 18.35 10.49 -1.71
C SER A 47 17.59 11.65 -2.36
N GLU A 48 16.26 11.62 -2.35
CA GLU A 48 15.42 12.69 -2.91
C GLU A 48 15.59 13.99 -2.11
N MET A 49 15.59 13.91 -0.77
CA MET A 49 15.87 15.06 0.10
C MET A 49 17.27 15.64 -0.14
N ARG A 50 18.28 14.77 -0.29
CA ARG A 50 19.67 15.18 -0.55
C ARG A 50 19.78 15.91 -1.88
N GLU A 51 19.19 15.37 -2.95
CA GLU A 51 19.18 15.99 -4.27
C GLU A 51 18.45 17.34 -4.25
N ALA A 52 17.31 17.44 -3.54
CA ALA A 52 16.59 18.69 -3.37
C ALA A 52 17.47 19.76 -2.69
N LEU A 53 18.12 19.41 -1.57
CA LEU A 53 18.97 20.33 -0.82
C LEU A 53 20.28 20.69 -1.56
N LYS A 54 20.86 19.78 -2.35
CA LYS A 54 22.09 20.07 -3.13
C LYS A 54 21.81 20.99 -4.30
N ASN A 55 20.71 20.74 -5.02
CA ASN A 55 20.36 21.47 -6.24
C ASN A 55 19.48 22.69 -5.99
N ASN A 56 19.18 23.02 -4.72
CA ASN A 56 18.27 24.08 -4.33
C ASN A 56 16.88 23.94 -4.99
N ASN A 57 16.40 22.70 -5.07
CA ASN A 57 15.10 22.33 -5.62
C ASN A 57 14.10 22.07 -4.49
N ASN A 58 12.81 22.14 -4.81
CA ASN A 58 11.75 21.84 -3.87
C ASN A 58 11.28 20.38 -3.99
N ILE A 59 11.18 19.69 -2.87
CA ILE A 59 10.51 18.40 -2.72
C ILE A 59 9.25 18.57 -1.88
N ASP A 60 8.13 18.04 -2.38
CA ASP A 60 6.87 17.94 -1.64
C ASP A 60 6.76 16.55 -1.00
N LEU A 61 6.80 16.49 0.33
CA LEU A 61 6.63 15.27 1.11
C LEU A 61 5.16 14.85 1.27
N ASN A 62 4.29 15.34 0.39
CA ASN A 62 2.85 15.14 0.35
C ASN A 62 2.16 15.78 1.58
N PHE A 63 1.34 15.03 2.30
CA PHE A 63 0.45 15.59 3.32
C PHE A 63 0.95 15.34 4.74
N VAL A 64 0.77 16.34 5.59
CA VAL A 64 0.81 16.22 7.05
C VAL A 64 -0.49 16.81 7.57
N TYR A 65 -1.27 16.03 8.31
CA TYR A 65 -2.56 16.50 8.79
C TYR A 65 -2.87 15.96 10.18
N GLY A 66 -3.67 16.71 10.91
CA GLY A 66 -3.92 16.42 12.31
C GLY A 66 -4.88 17.41 12.94
N LYS A 67 -4.98 17.30 14.26
CA LYS A 67 -5.82 18.16 15.09
C LYS A 67 -4.98 19.24 15.74
N GLU A 68 -5.47 20.47 15.70
CA GLU A 68 -4.97 21.56 16.54
C GLU A 68 -5.75 21.57 17.86
N VAL A 69 -5.03 21.60 18.97
CA VAL A 69 -5.58 21.76 20.32
C VAL A 69 -4.87 22.93 20.98
N THR A 70 -5.62 23.90 21.50
CA THR A 70 -5.03 25.03 22.23
C THR A 70 -5.12 24.76 23.73
N TYR A 71 -3.97 24.73 24.40
CA TYR A 71 -3.88 24.66 25.86
C TYR A 71 -3.39 26.00 26.41
N GLY A 72 -4.31 26.84 26.85
CA GLY A 72 -3.98 28.20 27.29
C GLY A 72 -3.43 29.05 26.14
N LYS A 73 -2.15 29.41 26.21
CA LYS A 73 -1.44 30.16 25.13
C LYS A 73 -0.66 29.25 24.17
N GLU A 74 -0.54 27.96 24.47
CA GLU A 74 0.22 27.00 23.66
C GLU A 74 -0.69 26.38 22.59
N LYS A 75 -0.27 26.45 21.33
CA LYS A 75 -0.90 25.70 20.23
C LYS A 75 -0.21 24.35 20.08
N VAL A 76 -0.97 23.28 20.28
CA VAL A 76 -0.49 21.90 20.14
C VAL A 76 -1.05 21.30 18.86
N PHE A 77 -0.17 20.76 18.03
CA PHE A 77 -0.53 19.98 16.87
C PHE A 77 -0.36 18.49 17.18
N ILE A 78 -1.46 17.74 17.04
CA ILE A 78 -1.50 16.29 17.19
C ILE A 78 -1.64 15.70 15.79
N PRO A 79 -0.54 15.24 15.15
CA PRO A 79 -0.61 14.68 13.82
C PRO A 79 -1.43 13.39 13.84
N LEU A 80 -2.36 13.27 12.89
CA LEU A 80 -3.11 12.05 12.62
C LEU A 80 -2.44 11.22 11.52
N ASP A 81 -1.68 11.86 10.64
CA ASP A 81 -0.75 11.23 9.69
C ASP A 81 0.47 12.14 9.44
N GLY A 82 1.51 11.57 8.83
CA GLY A 82 2.78 12.25 8.57
C GLY A 82 3.78 12.11 9.71
N GLN A 83 3.53 11.27 10.72
CA GLN A 83 4.36 11.24 11.93
C GLN A 83 5.76 10.70 11.66
N GLN A 84 5.87 9.68 10.81
CA GLN A 84 7.17 9.16 10.36
C GLN A 84 7.98 10.24 9.62
N ARG A 85 7.31 11.08 8.82
CA ARG A 85 7.94 12.21 8.11
C ARG A 85 8.40 13.26 9.11
N LEU A 86 7.54 13.64 10.06
CA LEU A 86 7.86 14.62 11.09
C LEU A 86 9.01 14.17 11.99
N THR A 87 9.05 12.90 12.41
CA THR A 87 10.18 12.33 13.16
C THR A 87 11.47 12.38 12.34
N THR A 88 11.42 12.05 11.05
CA THR A 88 12.59 12.12 10.16
C THR A 88 13.10 13.54 9.99
N LEU A 89 12.19 14.49 9.77
CA LEU A 89 12.51 15.90 9.65
C LEU A 89 13.09 16.44 10.96
N PHE A 90 12.53 16.05 12.10
CA PHE A 90 13.08 16.35 13.42
C PHE A 90 14.54 15.87 13.54
N LEU A 91 14.82 14.60 13.20
CA LEU A 91 16.19 14.06 13.26
C LEU A 91 17.15 14.76 12.30
N LEU A 92 16.68 15.14 11.11
CA LEU A 92 17.46 15.87 10.12
C LEU A 92 17.81 17.29 10.61
N HIS A 93 16.86 18.00 11.20
CA HIS A 93 17.11 19.32 11.80
C HIS A 93 18.05 19.20 13.00
N TRP A 94 17.84 18.21 13.86
CA TRP A 94 18.74 17.94 14.98
C TRP A 94 20.18 17.70 14.51
N PHE A 95 20.38 16.85 13.49
CA PHE A 95 21.71 16.58 12.92
C PHE A 95 22.34 17.85 12.35
N ALA A 96 21.58 18.64 11.58
CA ALA A 96 22.07 19.91 11.02
C ALA A 96 22.53 20.88 12.10
N PHE A 97 21.72 21.07 13.15
CA PHE A 97 22.04 21.98 14.24
C PHE A 97 23.22 21.50 15.10
N ALA A 98 23.34 20.19 15.32
CA ALA A 98 24.48 19.62 16.02
C ALA A 98 25.77 19.78 15.21
N LYS A 99 25.75 19.45 13.91
CA LYS A 99 26.89 19.57 12.99
C LYS A 99 27.40 21.02 12.88
N GLU A 100 26.48 21.96 12.75
CA GLU A 100 26.78 23.38 12.51
C GLU A 100 26.78 24.23 13.79
N ARG A 101 26.66 23.57 14.96
CA ARG A 101 26.67 24.18 16.29
C ARG A 101 25.62 25.29 16.47
N GLN A 102 24.44 25.12 15.85
CA GLN A 102 23.30 26.05 15.92
C GLN A 102 22.40 25.73 17.13
N PHE A 103 22.96 25.81 18.34
CA PHE A 103 22.27 25.37 19.57
C PHE A 103 21.05 26.22 19.92
N ASP A 104 21.05 27.50 19.57
CA ASP A 104 19.91 28.39 19.82
C ASP A 104 18.67 27.96 19.03
N LEU A 105 18.86 27.53 17.77
CA LEU A 105 17.79 27.00 16.93
C LEU A 105 17.30 25.64 17.44
N ALA A 106 18.19 24.83 18.01
CA ALA A 106 17.84 23.53 18.58
C ALA A 106 16.85 23.64 19.76
N ASN A 107 16.74 24.79 20.44
CA ASN A 107 15.75 24.99 21.49
C ASN A 107 14.30 24.83 20.99
N ASN A 108 14.02 25.13 19.72
CA ASN A 108 12.70 24.91 19.14
C ASN A 108 12.35 23.41 19.02
N LEU A 109 13.35 22.52 19.00
CA LEU A 109 13.15 21.08 18.90
C LEU A 109 12.51 20.48 20.17
N TYR A 110 12.59 21.15 21.33
CA TYR A 110 11.86 20.74 22.55
C TYR A 110 10.33 20.72 22.39
N LYS A 111 9.81 21.44 21.38
CA LYS A 111 8.39 21.44 21.05
C LYS A 111 7.94 20.14 20.37
N PHE A 112 8.85 19.23 20.00
CA PHE A 112 8.53 17.93 19.43
C PHE A 112 8.60 16.84 20.50
N SER A 113 7.50 16.11 20.72
CA SER A 113 7.43 15.08 21.77
C SER A 113 6.49 13.91 21.43
N TYR A 114 6.66 12.79 22.14
CA TYR A 114 5.77 11.62 22.09
C TYR A 114 4.83 11.62 23.28
N GLU A 115 3.55 11.25 23.13
CA GLU A 115 2.53 11.42 24.19
C GLU A 115 2.47 10.30 25.25
N THR A 116 2.74 9.04 24.91
CA THR A 116 2.64 7.93 25.87
C THR A 116 3.80 6.94 25.85
N ARG A 117 4.67 7.01 24.84
CA ARG A 117 5.95 6.28 24.85
C ARG A 117 6.98 7.02 25.66
N ILE A 118 7.04 6.71 26.96
CA ILE A 118 7.95 7.37 27.92
C ILE A 118 9.40 7.26 27.48
N SER A 119 9.83 6.10 26.98
CA SER A 119 11.18 5.87 26.43
C SER A 119 11.49 6.78 25.25
N SER A 120 10.66 6.77 24.21
CA SER A 120 10.83 7.62 23.02
C SER A 120 10.78 9.11 23.36
N ARG A 121 9.86 9.54 24.25
CA ARG A 121 9.78 10.92 24.75
C ARG A 121 11.09 11.32 25.42
N LYS A 122 11.51 10.56 26.45
CA LYS A 122 12.70 10.89 27.22
C LYS A 122 13.95 10.87 26.35
N PHE A 123 14.03 9.94 25.39
CA PHE A 123 15.14 9.88 24.44
C PHE A 123 15.21 11.15 23.60
N VAL A 124 14.10 11.58 22.97
CA VAL A 124 14.04 12.81 22.16
C VAL A 124 14.40 14.05 23.01
N GLU A 125 13.89 14.14 24.23
CA GLU A 125 14.22 15.22 25.16
C GLU A 125 15.71 15.25 25.50
N GLN A 126 16.31 14.10 25.83
CA GLN A 126 17.75 14.03 26.11
C GLN A 126 18.60 14.26 24.86
N LEU A 127 18.13 13.86 23.67
CA LEU A 127 18.82 14.07 22.41
C LEU A 127 18.98 15.58 22.12
N VAL A 128 17.93 16.37 22.35
CA VAL A 128 17.98 17.84 22.23
C VAL A 128 18.82 18.45 23.36
N LYS A 129 18.67 17.96 24.59
CA LYS A 129 19.39 18.49 25.76
C LYS A 129 20.90 18.35 25.67
N ASN A 130 21.40 17.24 25.16
CA ASN A 130 22.83 16.94 25.08
C ASN A 130 23.42 17.24 23.69
N ILE A 131 22.77 18.11 22.89
CA ILE A 131 23.18 18.40 21.52
C ILE A 131 24.60 19.00 21.43
N ASP A 132 25.01 19.77 22.44
CA ASP A 132 26.33 20.37 22.57
C ASP A 132 27.44 19.32 22.76
N THR A 133 27.17 18.32 23.60
CA THR A 133 28.07 17.19 23.85
C THR A 133 28.16 16.32 22.60
N LEU A 134 27.01 16.01 21.99
CA LEU A 134 26.92 15.18 20.79
C LEU A 134 27.53 15.86 19.55
N ALA A 135 27.52 17.19 19.46
CA ALA A 135 28.18 17.94 18.39
C ALA A 135 29.70 17.69 18.32
N ASN A 136 30.33 17.31 19.44
CA ASN A 136 31.76 17.01 19.45
C ASN A 136 32.09 15.64 18.84
N ILE A 137 31.15 14.70 18.85
CA ILE A 137 31.35 13.33 18.35
C ILE A 137 30.72 13.09 16.98
N ILE A 138 29.88 14.00 16.50
CA ILE A 138 29.06 13.82 15.30
C ILE A 138 29.87 13.65 14.00
N ASN A 139 31.08 14.24 13.97
CA ASN A 139 32.00 14.22 12.83
C ASN A 139 33.01 13.06 12.90
N ASP A 140 32.96 12.21 13.92
CA ASP A 140 33.81 11.02 14.01
C ASP A 140 33.33 9.94 13.03
N ASN A 141 34.25 9.06 12.61
CA ASN A 141 33.98 7.98 11.64
C ASN A 141 33.28 6.76 12.26
N LYS A 142 32.96 6.78 13.56
CA LYS A 142 32.26 5.70 14.29
C LYS A 142 30.75 5.80 14.11
N SER A 143 29.99 4.72 14.32
CA SER A 143 28.52 4.76 14.28
C SER A 143 27.94 5.75 15.30
N LEU A 144 27.06 6.66 14.88
CA LEU A 144 26.33 7.55 15.78
C LEU A 144 25.45 6.76 16.74
N LYS A 145 24.88 5.65 16.28
CA LYS A 145 24.12 4.76 17.15
C LYS A 145 24.97 4.27 18.32
N GLU A 146 26.16 3.73 18.05
CA GLU A 146 27.06 3.24 19.11
C GLU A 146 27.53 4.37 20.03
N GLN A 147 27.85 5.54 19.46
CA GLN A 147 28.28 6.71 20.22
C GLN A 147 27.19 7.18 21.19
N ILE A 148 25.96 7.38 20.70
CA ILE A 148 24.82 7.81 21.53
C ILE A 148 24.50 6.76 22.60
N GLN A 149 24.60 5.47 22.28
CA GLN A 149 24.36 4.40 23.25
C GLN A 149 25.40 4.33 24.38
N ASN A 150 26.60 4.86 24.15
CA ASN A 150 27.68 4.91 25.14
C ASN A 150 27.63 6.18 26.03
N GLU A 151 26.71 7.11 25.77
CA GLU A 151 26.58 8.32 26.58
C GLU A 151 25.97 8.03 27.96
N ALA A 152 26.44 8.74 28.99
CA ALA A 152 26.02 8.53 30.38
C ALA A 152 24.52 8.78 30.62
N TRP A 153 23.88 9.60 29.77
CA TRP A 153 22.45 9.90 29.84
C TRP A 153 21.58 8.87 29.10
N PHE A 154 22.16 7.97 28.31
CA PHE A 154 21.43 6.97 27.54
C PHE A 154 21.03 5.80 28.45
N TRP A 155 19.72 5.57 28.60
CA TRP A 155 19.23 4.46 29.41
C TRP A 155 19.20 3.19 28.57
N VAL A 156 19.79 2.10 29.11
CA VAL A 156 19.86 0.79 28.41
C VAL A 156 18.50 0.32 27.94
N ASP A 157 17.43 0.55 28.71
CA ASP A 157 16.07 0.15 28.36
C ASP A 157 15.58 0.77 27.03
N TRP A 158 16.11 1.92 26.64
CA TRP A 158 15.76 2.55 25.37
C TRP A 158 16.27 1.77 24.16
N SER A 159 17.30 0.93 24.32
CA SER A 159 17.77 0.04 23.24
C SER A 159 16.71 -0.99 22.82
N TYR A 160 15.79 -1.34 23.73
CA TYR A 160 14.69 -2.25 23.45
C TYR A 160 13.45 -1.54 22.87
N ASP A 161 13.40 -0.21 22.86
CA ASP A 161 12.32 0.55 22.22
C ASP A 161 12.53 0.54 20.69
N PRO A 162 11.62 -0.07 19.89
CA PRO A 162 11.77 -0.13 18.43
C PRO A 162 11.82 1.26 17.76
N THR A 163 11.18 2.25 18.37
CA THR A 163 11.18 3.64 17.88
C THR A 163 12.54 4.27 18.08
N VAL A 164 13.13 4.15 19.29
CA VAL A 164 14.46 4.70 19.59
C VAL A 164 15.52 4.02 18.74
N ASN A 165 15.50 2.69 18.63
CA ASN A 165 16.44 1.99 17.76
C ASN A 165 16.32 2.44 16.30
N SER A 166 15.09 2.66 15.82
CA SER A 166 14.87 3.17 14.46
C SER A 166 15.35 4.62 14.28
N MET A 167 15.24 5.46 15.31
CA MET A 167 15.80 6.83 15.27
C MET A 167 17.32 6.81 15.21
N LEU A 168 17.97 5.94 15.99
CA LEU A 168 19.44 5.80 15.98
C LEU A 168 19.97 5.34 14.62
N ILE A 169 19.32 4.34 14.00
CA ILE A 169 19.67 3.88 12.65
C ILE A 169 19.44 5.01 11.63
N MET A 170 18.36 5.77 11.75
CA MET A 170 18.09 6.89 10.87
C MET A 170 19.12 8.02 11.02
N LEU A 171 19.60 8.30 12.23
CA LEU A 171 20.65 9.29 12.45
C LEU A 171 21.96 8.91 11.75
N ASP A 172 22.35 7.63 11.80
CA ASP A 172 23.50 7.13 11.05
C ASP A 172 23.34 7.34 9.53
N GLU A 173 22.16 7.03 9.00
CA GLU A 173 21.84 7.21 7.58
C GLU A 173 21.80 8.69 7.19
N ILE A 174 21.17 9.54 8.01
CA ILE A 174 21.17 11.00 7.80
C ILE A 174 22.61 11.52 7.77
N ARG A 175 23.47 11.10 8.71
CA ARG A 175 24.87 11.50 8.65
C ARG A 175 25.51 11.07 7.32
N ASN A 176 25.35 9.82 6.91
CA ASN A 176 25.92 9.33 5.64
C ASN A 176 25.43 10.15 4.43
N TYR A 177 24.16 10.56 4.43
CA TYR A 177 23.54 11.28 3.32
C TYR A 177 23.69 12.81 3.35
N PHE A 178 23.95 13.43 4.50
CA PHE A 178 23.96 14.91 4.59
C PHE A 178 25.27 15.48 5.17
N ASN A 179 26.24 14.65 5.56
CA ASN A 179 27.50 15.12 6.14
C ASN A 179 28.33 16.00 5.18
N ASP A 180 28.22 15.80 3.86
CA ASP A 180 28.96 16.59 2.87
C ASP A 180 28.25 17.88 2.43
N ILE A 181 27.01 18.13 2.88
CA ILE A 181 26.27 19.36 2.54
C ILE A 181 26.70 20.49 3.49
N SER A 182 27.16 21.61 2.94
CA SER A 182 27.38 22.85 3.71
C SER A 182 26.07 23.62 3.91
N ASP A 183 26.01 24.41 4.98
CA ASP A 183 24.90 25.32 5.29
C ASP A 183 23.54 24.60 5.37
N LEU A 184 23.55 23.36 5.86
CA LEU A 184 22.38 22.50 5.98
C LEU A 184 21.33 23.12 6.91
N SER A 185 21.74 23.78 8.01
CA SER A 185 20.80 24.45 8.91
C SER A 185 20.08 25.60 8.21
N ASP A 186 20.80 26.45 7.47
CA ASP A 186 20.23 27.55 6.70
C ASP A 186 19.22 27.03 5.67
N LYS A 187 19.60 26.00 4.90
CA LYS A 187 18.74 25.36 3.89
C LYS A 187 17.44 24.78 4.46
N LEU A 188 17.44 24.32 5.71
CA LEU A 188 16.24 23.76 6.36
C LEU A 188 15.36 24.83 7.03
N VAL A 189 15.96 25.92 7.48
CA VAL A 189 15.32 26.96 8.29
C VAL A 189 14.78 28.10 7.44
N ASN A 190 15.60 28.60 6.50
CA ASN A 190 15.33 29.81 5.73
C ASN A 190 14.78 29.53 4.33
N HIS A 191 14.93 28.29 3.84
CA HIS A 191 14.46 27.90 2.51
C HIS A 191 13.38 26.83 2.60
N ALA A 192 12.46 26.85 1.63
CA ALA A 192 11.36 25.89 1.55
C ALA A 192 11.69 24.67 0.65
N TYR A 193 12.94 24.21 0.66
CA TYR A 193 13.37 23.09 -0.19
C TYR A 193 12.66 21.79 0.18
N ILE A 194 12.33 21.59 1.46
CA ILE A 194 11.57 20.42 1.93
C ILE A 194 10.25 20.92 2.52
N SER A 195 9.18 20.80 1.73
CA SER A 195 7.84 21.23 2.13
C SER A 195 6.84 20.07 2.13
N PHE A 196 5.69 20.30 2.77
CA PHE A 196 4.54 19.41 2.72
C PHE A 196 3.26 20.24 2.78
N ARG A 197 2.16 19.64 2.31
CA ARG A 197 0.80 20.17 2.43
C ARG A 197 0.26 19.92 3.84
N PHE A 198 0.24 20.97 4.64
CA PHE A 198 -0.33 20.97 5.97
C PHE A 198 -1.86 21.15 5.92
N LEU A 199 -2.56 20.28 6.62
CA LEU A 199 -4.01 20.22 6.68
C LEU A 199 -4.47 20.17 8.14
N ASN A 200 -5.11 21.24 8.61
CA ASN A 200 -5.78 21.24 9.90
C ASN A 200 -7.18 20.64 9.73
N MET A 201 -7.45 19.51 10.40
CA MET A 201 -8.73 18.80 10.28
C MET A 201 -9.93 19.60 10.78
N HIS A 202 -9.74 20.61 11.64
CA HIS A 202 -10.81 21.53 12.03
C HIS A 202 -11.41 22.24 10.81
N ASN A 203 -10.63 22.46 9.75
CA ASN A 203 -11.08 23.15 8.53
C ASN A 203 -11.76 22.21 7.51
N LEU A 204 -11.78 20.90 7.74
CA LEU A 204 -12.26 19.91 6.77
C LEU A 204 -13.66 19.35 7.08
N GLY A 205 -14.28 19.69 8.22
CA GLY A 205 -15.68 19.37 8.54
C GLY A 205 -16.03 17.88 8.57
N MET A 206 -15.05 16.98 8.61
CA MET A 206 -15.24 15.52 8.54
C MET A 206 -14.23 14.80 9.45
N GLU A 207 -14.54 14.74 10.76
CA GLU A 207 -13.64 14.17 11.77
C GLU A 207 -13.50 12.64 11.66
N ASP A 208 -14.58 11.91 11.34
CA ASP A 208 -14.60 10.45 11.54
C ASP A 208 -14.37 9.59 10.28
N THR A 209 -14.89 10.00 9.12
CA THR A 209 -14.82 9.19 7.89
C THR A 209 -13.44 9.22 7.22
N ILE A 210 -12.71 10.32 7.35
CA ILE A 210 -11.36 10.49 6.83
C ILE A 210 -10.35 9.73 7.71
N TYR A 211 -10.52 9.79 9.04
CA TYR A 211 -9.67 9.11 10.02
C TYR A 211 -9.60 7.59 9.79
N ILE A 212 -10.74 6.94 9.51
CA ILE A 212 -10.81 5.50 9.25
C ILE A 212 -10.12 5.15 7.92
N LYS A 213 -10.36 5.94 6.87
CA LYS A 213 -9.81 5.69 5.53
C LYS A 213 -8.31 5.98 5.43
N LEU A 214 -7.79 6.92 6.22
CA LEU A 214 -6.38 7.30 6.14
C LEU A 214 -5.47 6.56 7.14
N ASN A 215 -5.92 6.18 8.33
CA ASN A 215 -5.14 5.32 9.25
C ASN A 215 -4.93 3.88 8.71
N ALA A 216 -5.71 3.48 7.71
CA ALA A 216 -5.47 2.26 6.95
C ALA A 216 -4.14 2.30 6.16
N ARG A 217 -3.69 3.48 5.71
CA ARG A 217 -2.50 3.67 4.85
C ARG A 217 -1.15 3.48 5.54
N GLY A 218 -1.11 3.50 6.87
CA GLY A 218 0.09 3.17 7.63
C GLY A 218 0.36 1.65 7.73
N ARG A 219 -0.59 0.77 7.36
CA ARG A 219 -0.38 -0.70 7.24
C ARG A 219 0.64 -0.93 6.14
N GLN A 220 1.58 -1.87 6.34
CA GLN A 220 2.22 -2.46 5.16
C GLN A 220 1.05 -2.87 4.27
N LEU A 221 1.02 -2.33 3.05
CA LEU A 221 -0.01 -2.71 2.08
C LEU A 221 0.00 -4.24 2.08
N THR A 222 -1.17 -4.84 2.30
CA THR A 222 -1.28 -6.29 2.16
C THR A 222 -0.89 -6.65 0.74
N ASP A 223 -0.51 -7.90 0.49
CA ASP A 223 -0.17 -8.30 -0.88
C ASP A 223 -1.32 -8.02 -1.85
N PHE A 224 -2.56 -8.07 -1.38
CA PHE A 224 -3.75 -7.60 -2.11
C PHE A 224 -3.72 -6.10 -2.43
N GLU A 225 -3.45 -5.23 -1.46
CA GLU A 225 -3.42 -3.78 -1.71
C GLU A 225 -2.26 -3.37 -2.63
N ASN A 226 -1.10 -4.04 -2.54
CA ASN A 226 -0.02 -3.86 -3.52
C ASN A 226 -0.44 -4.30 -4.92
N PHE A 227 -1.01 -5.51 -5.05
CA PHE A 227 -1.52 -6.03 -6.32
C PHE A 227 -2.59 -5.12 -6.93
N LYS A 228 -3.52 -4.61 -6.11
CA LYS A 228 -4.57 -3.68 -6.52
C LYS A 228 -4.00 -2.40 -7.12
N ALA A 229 -3.01 -1.80 -6.45
CA ALA A 229 -2.34 -0.59 -6.94
C ALA A 229 -1.62 -0.84 -8.28
N GLU A 230 -0.92 -1.97 -8.42
CA GLU A 230 -0.28 -2.38 -9.68
C GLU A 230 -1.33 -2.58 -10.78
N LEU A 231 -2.43 -3.28 -10.48
CA LEU A 231 -3.51 -3.58 -11.42
C LEU A 231 -4.20 -2.31 -11.94
N ILE A 232 -4.51 -1.36 -11.04
CA ILE A 232 -5.14 -0.09 -11.42
C ILE A 232 -4.23 0.68 -12.38
N LYS A 233 -2.93 0.77 -12.07
CA LYS A 233 -1.95 1.42 -12.93
C LYS A 233 -1.87 0.76 -14.32
N TYR A 234 -1.88 -0.58 -14.37
CA TYR A 234 -1.89 -1.33 -15.64
C TYR A 234 -3.16 -1.05 -16.47
N ILE A 235 -4.32 -0.97 -15.82
CA ILE A 235 -5.60 -0.65 -16.47
C ILE A 235 -5.61 0.78 -17.05
N GLU A 236 -5.07 1.75 -16.31
CA GLU A 236 -4.90 3.13 -16.78
C GLU A 236 -3.98 3.21 -18.00
N GLN A 237 -2.90 2.42 -18.00
CA GLN A 237 -2.01 2.30 -19.15
C GLN A 237 -2.74 1.72 -20.37
N LEU A 238 -3.47 0.62 -20.23
CA LEU A 238 -4.26 0.02 -21.32
C LEU A 238 -5.29 0.99 -21.90
N ALA A 239 -5.91 1.82 -21.06
CA ALA A 239 -6.87 2.84 -21.50
C ALA A 239 -6.20 4.00 -22.24
N SER A 240 -4.98 4.38 -21.82
CA SER A 240 -4.17 5.41 -22.47
C SER A 240 -3.67 4.95 -23.84
N GLU A 241 -3.33 3.66 -23.97
CA GLU A 241 -2.94 3.01 -25.23
C GLU A 241 -4.13 2.69 -26.15
N GLY A 242 -5.38 2.97 -25.73
CA GLY A 242 -6.58 2.70 -26.52
C GLY A 242 -6.98 1.22 -26.61
N LYS A 243 -6.36 0.34 -25.82
CA LYS A 243 -6.65 -1.11 -25.78
C LYS A 243 -7.87 -1.44 -24.90
N LEU A 244 -8.22 -0.54 -23.98
CA LEU A 244 -9.36 -0.66 -23.07
C LEU A 244 -10.27 0.59 -23.13
N ASP A 245 -11.57 0.38 -23.01
CA ASP A 245 -12.54 1.48 -22.92
C ASP A 245 -12.27 2.35 -21.68
N LYS A 246 -12.12 3.66 -21.89
CA LYS A 246 -11.86 4.64 -20.83
C LYS A 246 -12.95 4.64 -19.76
N ASN A 247 -14.20 4.32 -20.11
CA ASN A 247 -15.30 4.23 -19.15
C ASN A 247 -15.13 3.00 -18.24
N ILE A 248 -14.73 1.85 -18.80
CA ILE A 248 -14.43 0.65 -18.00
C ILE A 248 -13.26 0.95 -17.06
N ALA A 249 -12.19 1.55 -17.57
CA ALA A 249 -11.01 1.90 -16.77
C ALA A 249 -11.34 2.84 -15.60
N LYS A 250 -12.18 3.88 -15.83
CA LYS A 250 -12.62 4.78 -14.76
C LYS A 250 -13.51 4.11 -13.71
N GLN A 251 -14.34 3.15 -14.10
CA GLN A 251 -15.23 2.46 -13.18
C GLN A 251 -14.54 1.33 -12.41
N TYR A 252 -13.43 0.80 -12.93
CA TYR A 252 -12.74 -0.35 -12.35
C TYR A 252 -12.35 -0.13 -10.88
N PRO A 253 -11.65 0.96 -10.48
CA PRO A 253 -11.29 1.19 -9.09
C PRO A 253 -12.53 1.32 -8.17
N LEU A 254 -13.58 1.99 -8.66
CA LEU A 254 -14.83 2.19 -7.91
C LEU A 254 -15.56 0.87 -7.65
N LYS A 255 -15.59 -0.02 -8.65
CA LYS A 255 -16.20 -1.34 -8.49
C LYS A 255 -15.36 -2.27 -7.62
N LEU A 256 -14.05 -2.20 -7.77
CA LEU A 256 -13.09 -3.00 -7.02
C LEU A 256 -13.19 -2.74 -5.51
N ASP A 257 -13.23 -1.47 -5.09
CA ASP A 257 -13.35 -1.09 -3.68
C ASP A 257 -14.82 -1.05 -3.17
N GLY A 258 -15.79 -1.20 -4.07
CA GLY A 258 -17.22 -1.15 -3.77
C GLY A 258 -17.92 -2.48 -4.00
N GLU A 259 -18.65 -2.58 -5.11
CA GLU A 259 -19.59 -3.68 -5.38
C GLU A 259 -18.93 -5.07 -5.39
N TRP A 260 -17.68 -5.15 -5.85
CA TRP A 260 -16.95 -6.42 -5.88
C TRP A 260 -16.46 -6.78 -4.48
N ALA A 261 -16.02 -5.80 -3.68
CA ALA A 261 -15.69 -6.03 -2.28
C ALA A 261 -16.89 -6.56 -1.48
N ASP A 262 -18.09 -6.02 -1.72
CA ASP A 262 -19.34 -6.52 -1.11
C ASP A 262 -19.62 -7.99 -1.49
N LEU A 263 -19.38 -8.36 -2.76
CA LEU A 263 -19.53 -9.74 -3.23
C LEU A 263 -18.55 -10.68 -2.54
N ILE A 264 -17.27 -10.32 -2.48
CA ILE A 264 -16.24 -11.10 -1.79
C ILE A 264 -16.57 -11.24 -0.31
N TRP A 265 -17.05 -10.17 0.33
CA TRP A 265 -17.41 -10.17 1.74
C TRP A 265 -18.42 -11.27 2.08
N ILE A 266 -19.42 -11.49 1.23
CA ILE A 266 -20.41 -12.55 1.43
C ILE A 266 -19.76 -13.93 1.37
N TRP A 267 -18.76 -14.13 0.52
CA TRP A 267 -18.03 -15.39 0.42
C TRP A 267 -17.05 -15.63 1.58
N THR A 268 -16.66 -14.59 2.32
CA THR A 268 -15.85 -14.75 3.55
C THR A 268 -16.64 -15.38 4.71
N GLY A 269 -17.97 -15.33 4.65
CA GLY A 269 -18.82 -15.79 5.75
C GLY A 269 -18.47 -15.09 7.06
N ASN A 270 -18.12 -15.87 8.08
CA ASN A 270 -17.74 -15.35 9.40
C ASN A 270 -16.23 -15.08 9.55
N ASN A 271 -15.40 -15.48 8.58
CA ASN A 271 -13.94 -15.37 8.70
C ASN A 271 -13.39 -14.20 7.88
N LYS A 272 -13.39 -13.01 8.50
CA LYS A 272 -12.90 -11.77 7.91
C LYS A 272 -11.42 -11.81 7.50
N ASN A 273 -10.62 -12.70 8.10
CA ASN A 273 -9.19 -12.82 7.77
C ASN A 273 -8.95 -13.43 6.38
N ASN A 274 -9.96 -14.07 5.78
CA ASN A 274 -9.85 -14.67 4.45
C ASN A 274 -10.23 -13.72 3.31
N PHE A 275 -10.62 -12.47 3.60
CA PHE A 275 -11.07 -11.52 2.60
C PHE A 275 -10.05 -11.31 1.49
N ASP A 276 -8.83 -10.88 1.85
CA ASP A 276 -7.75 -10.63 0.90
C ASP A 276 -7.42 -11.88 0.10
N ARG A 277 -7.35 -13.06 0.74
CA ARG A 277 -7.07 -14.33 0.07
C ARG A 277 -8.12 -14.68 -0.98
N ILE A 278 -9.40 -14.61 -0.61
CA ILE A 278 -10.52 -14.95 -1.52
C ILE A 278 -10.54 -13.97 -2.69
N TYR A 279 -10.33 -12.67 -2.42
CA TYR A 279 -10.28 -11.67 -3.47
C TYR A 279 -9.11 -11.94 -4.43
N MET A 280 -7.93 -12.24 -3.89
CA MET A 280 -6.76 -12.57 -4.70
C MET A 280 -6.95 -13.83 -5.54
N ASN A 281 -7.56 -14.87 -4.97
CA ASN A 281 -7.89 -16.09 -5.72
C ASN A 281 -8.79 -15.81 -6.93
N CYS A 282 -9.74 -14.86 -6.82
CA CYS A 282 -10.60 -14.47 -7.94
C CYS A 282 -9.78 -13.99 -9.14
N PHE A 283 -8.86 -13.05 -8.89
CA PHE A 283 -7.98 -12.53 -9.95
C PHE A 283 -7.03 -13.61 -10.44
N HIS A 284 -6.37 -14.32 -9.52
CA HIS A 284 -5.35 -15.31 -9.82
C HIS A 284 -5.84 -16.38 -10.80
N TRP A 285 -6.99 -17.00 -10.53
CA TRP A 285 -7.49 -18.09 -11.39
C TRP A 285 -7.98 -17.60 -12.74
N MET A 286 -8.56 -16.40 -12.83
CA MET A 286 -8.97 -15.82 -14.12
C MET A 286 -7.74 -15.45 -14.98
N LEU A 287 -6.69 -14.89 -14.36
CA LEU A 287 -5.42 -14.59 -15.03
C LEU A 287 -4.73 -15.87 -15.54
N TRP A 288 -4.65 -16.91 -14.72
CA TRP A 288 -4.06 -18.18 -15.17
C TRP A 288 -4.92 -18.94 -16.17
N ASN A 289 -6.23 -18.73 -16.20
CA ASN A 289 -7.07 -19.23 -17.29
C ASN A 289 -6.76 -18.50 -18.60
N ARG A 290 -6.52 -17.18 -18.56
CA ARG A 290 -6.08 -16.41 -19.74
C ARG A 290 -4.72 -16.88 -20.26
N TRP A 291 -3.78 -17.17 -19.36
CA TRP A 291 -2.52 -17.78 -19.73
C TRP A 291 -2.73 -19.09 -20.48
N ALA A 292 -3.57 -19.98 -19.95
CA ALA A 292 -3.87 -21.29 -20.54
C ALA A 292 -4.49 -21.15 -21.93
N GLU A 293 -5.42 -20.20 -22.11
CA GLU A 293 -6.06 -19.90 -23.39
C GLU A 293 -5.06 -19.49 -24.48
N LYS A 294 -3.99 -18.77 -24.11
CA LYS A 294 -2.94 -18.33 -25.05
C LYS A 294 -1.97 -19.44 -25.46
N GLN A 295 -1.93 -20.55 -24.73
CA GLN A 295 -1.01 -21.63 -25.05
C GLN A 295 -1.47 -22.31 -26.34
N THR A 296 -0.68 -22.19 -27.40
CA THR A 296 -0.93 -22.91 -28.65
C THR A 296 -0.43 -24.34 -28.44
N SER A 297 -1.34 -25.32 -28.48
CA SER A 297 -1.10 -26.77 -28.46
C SER A 297 0.25 -27.24 -27.86
N ALA A 298 0.27 -27.51 -26.55
CA ALA A 298 1.25 -28.35 -25.87
C ALA A 298 2.74 -27.99 -26.04
N GLU A 299 3.11 -26.71 -25.97
CA GLU A 299 4.49 -26.37 -25.59
C GLU A 299 4.72 -26.70 -24.10
N LYS A 300 5.23 -27.92 -23.90
CA LYS A 300 5.87 -28.50 -22.71
C LYS A 300 5.52 -27.86 -21.38
N SER A 301 4.73 -28.59 -20.59
CA SER A 301 4.65 -28.57 -19.14
C SER A 301 5.84 -27.86 -18.47
N ASN A 302 5.72 -26.55 -18.29
CA ASN A 302 6.75 -25.81 -17.61
C ASN A 302 6.49 -26.02 -16.12
N VAL A 303 7.18 -26.98 -15.50
CA VAL A 303 7.06 -27.29 -14.05
C VAL A 303 7.19 -26.02 -13.20
N GLN A 304 7.88 -25.02 -13.72
CA GLN A 304 7.97 -23.69 -13.11
C GLN A 304 6.64 -22.93 -13.13
N VAL A 305 5.86 -22.99 -14.21
CA VAL A 305 4.53 -22.37 -14.29
C VAL A 305 3.55 -23.05 -13.35
N SER A 306 3.52 -24.38 -13.28
CA SER A 306 2.63 -25.08 -12.34
C SER A 306 2.98 -24.79 -10.88
N LYS A 307 4.27 -24.58 -10.57
CA LYS A 307 4.71 -24.13 -9.24
C LYS A 307 4.28 -22.69 -8.95
N GLU A 308 4.48 -21.75 -9.88
CA GLU A 308 4.09 -20.34 -9.70
C GLU A 308 2.56 -20.17 -9.65
N MET A 309 1.81 -20.98 -10.39
CA MET A 309 0.35 -21.02 -10.37
C MET A 309 -0.23 -21.59 -9.07
N ASN A 310 0.54 -22.35 -8.30
CA ASN A 310 0.09 -22.90 -7.01
C ASN A 310 0.75 -22.20 -5.81
N ARG A 311 1.48 -21.10 -6.03
CA ARG A 311 2.08 -20.33 -4.94
C ARG A 311 1.01 -19.51 -4.23
N GLU A 312 0.74 -19.85 -2.98
CA GLU A 312 -0.19 -19.12 -2.10
C GLU A 312 0.35 -17.74 -1.68
N GLU A 313 1.67 -17.51 -1.79
CA GLU A 313 2.35 -16.42 -1.08
C GLU A 313 2.78 -15.22 -1.93
N TYR A 314 2.65 -15.22 -3.26
CA TYR A 314 3.27 -14.14 -4.08
C TYR A 314 2.46 -13.69 -5.31
N TYR A 315 1.40 -12.93 -5.04
CA TYR A 315 0.57 -12.33 -6.09
C TYR A 315 1.12 -10.98 -6.59
N ARG A 316 2.19 -11.00 -7.38
CA ARG A 316 2.70 -9.77 -8.04
C ARG A 316 2.21 -9.67 -9.47
N LEU A 317 1.78 -8.47 -9.90
CA LEU A 317 1.29 -8.26 -11.26
C LEU A 317 2.36 -8.63 -12.30
N LYS A 318 3.62 -8.28 -12.00
CA LYS A 318 4.80 -8.60 -12.84
C LYS A 318 4.93 -10.09 -13.18
N ASN A 319 4.49 -11.00 -12.32
CA ASN A 319 4.55 -12.44 -12.62
C ASN A 319 3.54 -12.79 -13.73
N TYR A 320 2.34 -12.22 -13.67
CA TYR A 320 1.34 -12.41 -14.72
C TYR A 320 1.74 -11.74 -16.02
N GLU A 321 2.40 -10.59 -15.97
CA GLU A 321 2.98 -9.94 -17.17
C GLU A 321 4.06 -10.83 -17.80
N LYS A 322 4.98 -11.37 -16.99
CA LYS A 322 6.07 -12.26 -17.44
C LYS A 322 5.54 -13.48 -18.21
N TYR A 323 4.43 -14.06 -17.76
CA TYR A 323 3.82 -15.21 -18.41
C TYR A 323 2.72 -14.81 -19.41
N GLU A 324 2.53 -13.52 -19.71
CA GLU A 324 1.46 -13.02 -20.58
C GLU A 324 0.04 -13.43 -20.15
N ALA A 325 -0.14 -13.73 -18.86
CA ALA A 325 -1.40 -14.11 -18.24
C ALA A 325 -2.36 -12.91 -18.07
N ILE A 326 -1.87 -11.69 -18.27
CA ILE A 326 -2.65 -10.45 -18.19
C ILE A 326 -2.65 -9.70 -19.51
N ASP A 327 -3.84 -9.26 -19.94
CA ASP A 327 -4.05 -8.38 -21.09
C ASP A 327 -5.43 -7.72 -21.04
N ALA A 328 -5.75 -6.88 -22.04
CA ALA A 328 -7.02 -6.19 -22.11
C ALA A 328 -8.25 -7.11 -22.20
N LYS A 329 -8.11 -8.37 -22.63
CA LYS A 329 -9.23 -9.32 -22.69
C LYS A 329 -9.58 -9.81 -21.29
N VAL A 330 -8.62 -10.35 -20.54
CA VAL A 330 -8.90 -10.86 -19.19
C VAL A 330 -9.34 -9.77 -18.22
N ILE A 331 -8.87 -8.52 -18.39
CA ILE A 331 -9.37 -7.37 -17.63
C ILE A 331 -10.88 -7.15 -17.88
N LYS A 332 -11.34 -7.29 -19.13
CA LYS A 332 -12.77 -7.22 -19.45
C LYS A 332 -13.53 -8.42 -18.90
N ASP A 333 -12.95 -9.62 -19.00
CA ASP A 333 -13.57 -10.84 -18.49
C ASP A 333 -13.83 -10.74 -16.98
N ILE A 334 -12.82 -10.29 -16.22
CA ILE A 334 -12.95 -10.02 -14.78
C ILE A 334 -14.02 -8.96 -14.53
N TYR A 335 -13.95 -7.84 -15.26
CA TYR A 335 -14.90 -6.73 -15.08
C TYR A 335 -16.34 -7.18 -15.28
N TYR A 336 -16.65 -7.86 -16.39
CA TYR A 336 -18.01 -8.30 -16.68
C TYR A 336 -18.47 -9.40 -15.73
N THR A 337 -17.59 -10.34 -15.38
CA THR A 337 -17.94 -11.45 -14.49
C THR A 337 -18.28 -10.95 -13.09
N LEU A 338 -17.39 -10.18 -12.46
CA LEU A 338 -17.62 -9.69 -11.10
C LEU A 338 -18.78 -8.69 -11.05
N THR A 339 -18.95 -7.85 -12.07
CA THR A 339 -20.09 -6.92 -12.16
C THR A 339 -21.42 -7.65 -12.33
N TYR A 340 -21.45 -8.74 -13.10
CA TYR A 340 -22.64 -9.56 -13.26
C TYR A 340 -23.09 -10.13 -11.91
N PHE A 341 -22.20 -10.81 -11.18
CA PHE A 341 -22.56 -11.40 -9.88
C PHE A 341 -22.86 -10.34 -8.81
N SER A 342 -22.15 -9.22 -8.80
CA SER A 342 -22.43 -8.12 -7.85
C SER A 342 -23.77 -7.43 -8.13
N SER A 343 -24.28 -7.46 -9.37
CA SER A 343 -25.57 -6.86 -9.71
C SER A 343 -26.76 -7.55 -9.03
N TYR A 344 -26.70 -8.86 -8.83
CA TYR A 344 -27.76 -9.62 -8.12
C TYR A 344 -27.84 -9.25 -6.64
N LEU A 345 -26.72 -8.90 -6.03
CA LEU A 345 -26.68 -8.41 -4.65
C LEU A 345 -27.41 -7.09 -4.48
N LYS A 346 -27.19 -6.15 -5.40
CA LYS A 346 -27.88 -4.86 -5.38
C LYS A 346 -29.38 -4.99 -5.53
N GLN A 347 -29.82 -5.96 -6.32
CA GLN A 347 -31.24 -6.17 -6.58
C GLN A 347 -31.94 -6.93 -5.42
N ARG A 348 -31.20 -7.37 -4.38
CA ARG A 348 -31.70 -8.25 -3.29
C ARG A 348 -32.41 -9.51 -3.82
N ILE A 349 -32.00 -9.96 -5.01
CA ILE A 349 -32.62 -11.10 -5.69
C ILE A 349 -31.98 -12.38 -5.14
N CYS A 350 -32.75 -13.13 -4.36
CA CYS A 350 -32.47 -14.50 -3.91
C CYS A 350 -31.29 -14.66 -2.92
N ALA A 351 -31.24 -15.84 -2.27
CA ALA A 351 -30.01 -16.31 -1.64
C ALA A 351 -28.93 -16.39 -2.74
N ILE A 352 -27.77 -15.74 -2.51
CA ILE A 352 -26.70 -15.61 -3.52
C ILE A 352 -26.30 -16.96 -4.13
N ASP A 353 -26.40 -18.03 -3.34
CA ASP A 353 -26.03 -19.40 -3.71
C ASP A 353 -26.92 -20.00 -4.83
N ASN A 354 -28.08 -19.40 -5.10
CA ASN A 354 -28.99 -19.84 -6.16
C ASN A 354 -28.65 -19.25 -7.54
N ILE A 355 -27.69 -18.31 -7.62
CA ILE A 355 -27.32 -17.69 -8.90
C ILE A 355 -26.55 -18.70 -9.74
N LYS A 356 -27.01 -18.93 -10.98
CA LYS A 356 -26.36 -19.88 -11.89
C LYS A 356 -24.90 -19.52 -12.12
N GLY A 357 -24.03 -20.53 -12.06
CA GLY A 357 -22.58 -20.37 -12.25
C GLY A 357 -21.82 -19.86 -11.02
N ILE A 358 -22.47 -19.26 -10.01
CA ILE A 358 -21.77 -18.66 -8.87
C ILE A 358 -21.00 -19.70 -8.05
N LYS A 359 -21.53 -20.93 -7.95
CA LYS A 359 -20.90 -22.04 -7.25
C LYS A 359 -19.50 -22.33 -7.77
N TRP A 360 -19.27 -22.16 -9.08
CA TRP A 360 -17.99 -22.47 -9.71
C TRP A 360 -16.93 -21.42 -9.37
N ILE A 361 -17.32 -20.15 -9.26
CA ILE A 361 -16.44 -19.10 -8.77
C ILE A 361 -16.17 -19.32 -7.30
N LYS A 362 -17.21 -19.45 -6.48
CA LYS A 362 -17.11 -19.65 -5.02
C LYS A 362 -16.20 -20.83 -4.68
N ASP A 363 -16.37 -21.96 -5.36
CA ASP A 363 -15.53 -23.15 -5.15
C ASP A 363 -14.05 -22.91 -5.50
N CYS A 364 -13.76 -22.14 -6.55
CA CYS A 364 -12.37 -21.82 -6.91
C CYS A 364 -11.72 -20.82 -5.96
N VAL A 365 -12.50 -19.96 -5.31
CA VAL A 365 -11.94 -18.84 -4.54
C VAL A 365 -11.91 -19.10 -3.05
N CYS A 366 -12.85 -19.91 -2.55
CA CYS A 366 -12.98 -20.23 -1.13
C CYS A 366 -12.18 -21.47 -0.70
N LYS A 367 -11.99 -22.46 -1.60
CA LYS A 367 -11.28 -23.71 -1.27
C LYS A 367 -9.77 -23.51 -1.26
N ASP A 368 -9.07 -24.25 -0.41
CA ASP A 368 -7.61 -24.18 -0.29
C ASP A 368 -6.88 -24.79 -1.51
N SER A 369 -7.54 -25.71 -2.23
CA SER A 369 -7.03 -26.24 -3.49
C SER A 369 -8.12 -26.21 -4.56
N VAL A 370 -7.74 -25.77 -5.76
CA VAL A 370 -8.63 -25.69 -6.92
C VAL A 370 -8.29 -26.78 -7.90
N THR A 371 -9.29 -27.56 -8.28
CA THR A 371 -9.13 -28.63 -9.28
C THR A 371 -9.13 -28.06 -10.69
N TYR A 372 -8.46 -28.74 -11.62
CA TYR A 372 -8.53 -28.38 -13.05
C TYR A 372 -9.97 -28.34 -13.58
N PHE A 373 -10.82 -29.28 -13.13
CA PHE A 373 -12.25 -29.26 -13.42
C PHE A 373 -12.91 -27.95 -12.96
N GLY A 374 -12.65 -27.51 -11.72
CA GLY A 374 -13.16 -26.23 -11.20
C GLY A 374 -12.69 -25.05 -12.05
N ARG A 375 -11.42 -25.05 -12.49
CA ARG A 375 -10.86 -23.99 -13.35
C ARG A 375 -11.48 -23.93 -14.74
N VAL A 376 -11.76 -25.09 -15.34
CA VAL A 376 -12.49 -25.18 -16.62
C VAL A 376 -13.89 -24.62 -16.46
N MET A 377 -14.59 -24.96 -15.38
CA MET A 377 -15.92 -24.43 -15.11
C MET A 377 -15.90 -22.91 -14.85
N LEU A 378 -14.90 -22.42 -14.11
CA LEU A 378 -14.68 -20.99 -13.93
C LEU A 378 -14.48 -20.28 -15.27
N PHE A 379 -13.63 -20.83 -16.15
CA PHE A 379 -13.40 -20.28 -17.47
C PHE A 379 -14.70 -20.23 -18.29
N ALA A 380 -15.47 -21.33 -18.32
CA ALA A 380 -16.73 -21.40 -19.04
C ALA A 380 -17.77 -20.36 -18.57
N VAL A 381 -17.84 -20.11 -17.25
CA VAL A 381 -18.66 -19.04 -16.68
C VAL A 381 -18.18 -17.67 -17.17
N THR A 382 -16.89 -17.39 -17.02
CA THR A 382 -16.30 -16.08 -17.40
C THR A 382 -16.43 -15.80 -18.89
N ALA A 383 -16.18 -16.79 -19.74
CA ALA A 383 -16.23 -16.66 -21.19
C ALA A 383 -17.64 -16.33 -21.66
N TYR A 384 -18.66 -17.03 -21.16
CA TYR A 384 -20.05 -16.77 -21.53
C TYR A 384 -20.52 -15.38 -21.08
N ILE A 385 -20.21 -14.99 -19.85
CA ILE A 385 -20.59 -13.68 -19.32
C ILE A 385 -19.89 -12.57 -20.08
N SER A 386 -18.59 -12.72 -20.36
CA SER A 386 -17.81 -11.74 -21.10
C SER A 386 -18.24 -11.60 -22.55
N TYR A 387 -18.55 -12.72 -23.23
CA TYR A 387 -19.13 -12.71 -24.58
C TYR A 387 -20.42 -11.88 -24.64
N ASN A 388 -21.23 -11.95 -23.57
CA ASN A 388 -22.46 -11.17 -23.42
C ASN A 388 -22.26 -9.79 -22.76
N LYS A 389 -21.01 -9.35 -22.52
CA LYS A 389 -20.66 -8.08 -21.86
C LYS A 389 -21.38 -7.87 -20.52
N GLY A 390 -21.55 -8.95 -19.75
CA GLY A 390 -22.25 -8.92 -18.46
C GLY A 390 -23.79 -8.88 -18.56
N ASN A 391 -24.37 -8.80 -19.76
CA ASN A 391 -25.82 -8.77 -19.94
C ASN A 391 -26.40 -10.18 -20.19
N VAL A 392 -26.67 -10.90 -19.09
CA VAL A 392 -27.37 -12.19 -19.09
C VAL A 392 -28.79 -11.97 -18.58
N GLU A 393 -29.66 -11.47 -19.46
CA GLU A 393 -31.11 -11.35 -19.23
C GLU A 393 -31.78 -12.73 -19.07
N LYS A 394 -33.05 -12.75 -18.64
CA LYS A 394 -33.81 -13.96 -18.34
C LYS A 394 -33.79 -15.00 -19.47
N ASP A 395 -33.98 -14.59 -20.73
CA ASP A 395 -33.95 -15.50 -21.89
C ASP A 395 -32.53 -16.04 -22.18
N LYS A 396 -31.50 -15.28 -21.80
CA LYS A 396 -30.10 -15.71 -21.89
C LYS A 396 -29.68 -16.56 -20.70
N GLU A 397 -30.41 -16.51 -19.59
CA GLU A 397 -30.13 -17.29 -18.40
C GLU A 397 -30.46 -18.79 -18.61
N GLU A 398 -31.44 -19.10 -19.47
CA GLU A 398 -31.69 -20.46 -19.95
C GLU A 398 -30.53 -20.95 -20.82
N LYS A 399 -30.13 -20.14 -21.82
CA LYS A 399 -28.96 -20.44 -22.68
C LYS A 399 -27.67 -20.58 -21.89
N PHE A 400 -27.51 -19.77 -20.84
CA PHE A 400 -26.36 -19.86 -19.93
C PHE A 400 -26.38 -21.17 -19.15
N SER A 401 -27.56 -21.59 -18.69
CA SER A 401 -27.75 -22.88 -18.04
C SER A 401 -27.41 -24.04 -18.96
N ASP A 402 -27.85 -23.98 -20.21
CA ASP A 402 -27.55 -25.00 -21.22
C ASP A 402 -26.06 -25.05 -21.55
N TRP A 403 -25.43 -23.89 -21.74
CA TRP A 403 -23.99 -23.76 -21.91
C TRP A 403 -23.23 -24.43 -20.77
N LEU A 404 -23.52 -24.06 -19.52
CA LEU A 404 -22.86 -24.64 -18.36
C LEU A 404 -23.10 -26.13 -18.24
N ARG A 405 -24.31 -26.62 -18.54
CA ARG A 405 -24.63 -28.05 -18.52
C ARG A 405 -23.80 -28.83 -19.54
N VAL A 406 -23.65 -28.31 -20.76
CA VAL A 406 -22.84 -28.94 -21.80
C VAL A 406 -21.37 -28.99 -21.38
N ILE A 407 -20.80 -27.86 -20.92
CA ILE A 407 -19.39 -27.83 -20.51
C ILE A 407 -19.16 -28.70 -19.28
N GLU A 408 -20.06 -28.68 -18.30
CA GLU A 408 -19.97 -29.53 -17.11
C GLU A 408 -19.95 -31.02 -17.49
N ASN A 409 -20.81 -31.45 -18.43
CA ASN A 409 -20.83 -32.83 -18.89
C ASN A 409 -19.55 -33.20 -19.64
N LEU A 410 -19.03 -32.32 -20.50
CA LEU A 410 -17.77 -32.56 -21.21
C LEU A 410 -16.59 -32.64 -20.24
N ALA A 411 -16.49 -31.69 -19.30
CA ALA A 411 -15.42 -31.62 -18.33
C ALA A 411 -15.46 -32.79 -17.33
N ARG A 412 -16.65 -33.27 -16.91
CA ARG A 412 -16.80 -34.46 -16.04
C ARG A 412 -16.33 -35.74 -16.70
N ASN A 413 -16.47 -35.83 -18.03
CA ASN A 413 -16.03 -36.99 -18.81
C ASN A 413 -14.60 -36.86 -19.35
N THR A 414 -13.90 -35.77 -19.00
CA THR A 414 -12.49 -35.55 -19.35
C THR A 414 -11.60 -35.90 -18.15
N ARG A 415 -10.53 -36.67 -18.37
CA ARG A 415 -9.51 -36.90 -17.35
C ARG A 415 -8.53 -35.74 -17.34
N PHE A 416 -8.27 -35.19 -16.15
CA PHE A 416 -7.29 -34.12 -15.94
C PHE A 416 -6.10 -34.68 -15.17
N ASP A 417 -5.22 -35.41 -15.86
CA ASP A 417 -4.05 -36.06 -15.26
C ASP A 417 -2.85 -35.10 -15.19
N GLY A 418 -2.89 -33.99 -15.93
CA GLY A 418 -1.88 -32.94 -15.85
C GLY A 418 -2.31 -31.59 -16.42
N LEU A 419 -1.37 -30.65 -16.41
CA LEU A 419 -1.56 -29.28 -16.91
C LEU A 419 -1.96 -29.24 -18.39
N ASP A 420 -1.48 -30.19 -19.19
CA ASP A 420 -1.73 -30.25 -20.63
C ASP A 420 -3.20 -30.61 -20.94
N ASP A 421 -3.82 -31.49 -20.16
CA ASP A 421 -5.26 -31.82 -20.30
C ASP A 421 -6.12 -30.59 -20.01
N TYR A 422 -5.74 -29.85 -18.97
CA TYR A 422 -6.39 -28.61 -18.58
C TYR A 422 -6.27 -27.54 -19.68
N ILE A 423 -5.06 -27.31 -20.22
CA ILE A 423 -4.83 -26.33 -21.30
C ILE A 423 -5.67 -26.72 -22.52
N ARG A 424 -5.64 -27.99 -22.93
CA ARG A 424 -6.46 -28.48 -24.05
C ARG A 424 -7.94 -28.20 -23.85
N ALA A 425 -8.46 -28.46 -22.64
CA ALA A 425 -9.86 -28.21 -22.32
C ALA A 425 -10.21 -26.71 -22.39
N ILE A 426 -9.33 -25.83 -21.94
CA ILE A 426 -9.52 -24.37 -22.03
C ILE A 426 -9.50 -23.90 -23.49
N CYS A 427 -8.57 -24.38 -24.32
CA CYS A 427 -8.47 -23.97 -25.73
C CYS A 427 -9.65 -24.43 -26.60
N LEU A 428 -10.43 -25.43 -26.16
CA LEU A 428 -11.62 -25.91 -26.86
C LEU A 428 -12.87 -25.08 -26.57
N LEU A 429 -12.83 -24.22 -25.54
CA LEU A 429 -13.93 -23.38 -25.06
C LEU A 429 -13.73 -21.93 -25.52
#